data_AF-A0A960XNG2-F1
#
_entry.id   AF-A0A960XNG2-F1
#
_cell.length_a   1.000
_cell.length_b   1.000
_cell.length_c   1.000
_cell.angle_alpha   90.00
_cell.angle_beta   90.00
_cell.angle_gamma   90.00
#
_symmetry.space_group_name_H-M   'P 1'
#
loop_
_entity.id
_entity.type
_entity.pdbx_description
1 polymer ?
#
loop_
_entity_poly.entity_id
_entity_poly.type
_entity_poly.pdbx_seq_one_letter_code
_entity_poly.pdbx_strand_id
1 'polypeptide(L)'
;MNAGRYVLSQILDLVHWQTLSRLAAKYEPDSKHRHFGFRQQFICMVFAQLTSRDGLRDIAACINARPETLYHLGFTEPLARSTLADANESRDWRIWEDLAKCLMRKARPLYAGEDLGLDLDNT
;
A
#
# COMPACT_ATOMS: atom_id res chain seq x y z
N MET A 1 -20.60 -5.97 10.86
CA MET A 1 -19.16 -6.29 10.78
C MET A 1 -19.03 -7.65 10.10
N ASN A 2 -18.40 -7.70 8.93
CA ASN A 2 -18.34 -8.92 8.13
C ASN A 2 -17.45 -9.96 8.83
N ALA A 3 -18.08 -11.01 9.38
CA ALA A 3 -17.38 -12.13 10.00
C ALA A 3 -16.58 -12.89 8.92
N GLY A 4 -15.25 -12.90 9.04
CA GLY A 4 -14.36 -13.72 8.21
C GLY A 4 -13.30 -12.99 7.37
N ARG A 5 -13.28 -11.65 7.30
CA ARG A 5 -12.27 -10.92 6.51
C ARG A 5 -11.62 -9.77 7.29
N TYR A 6 -10.29 -9.70 7.29
CA TYR A 6 -9.54 -8.65 7.99
C TYR A 6 -9.91 -7.25 7.50
N VAL A 7 -10.00 -6.28 8.42
CA VAL A 7 -10.31 -4.87 8.12
C VAL A 7 -9.31 -4.30 7.11
N LEU A 8 -8.02 -4.60 7.26
CA LEU A 8 -6.99 -4.20 6.30
C LEU A 8 -7.31 -4.68 4.88
N SER A 9 -7.74 -5.93 4.73
CA SER A 9 -8.12 -6.48 3.41
C SER A 9 -9.29 -5.72 2.79
N GLN A 10 -10.26 -5.27 3.59
CA GLN A 10 -11.40 -4.47 3.12
C GLN A 10 -10.96 -3.07 2.66
N ILE A 11 -10.04 -2.44 3.39
CA ILE A 11 -9.47 -1.14 2.99
C ILE A 11 -8.69 -1.28 1.67
N LEU A 12 -7.89 -2.35 1.55
CA LEU A 12 -7.09 -2.61 0.37
C LEU A 12 -7.94 -2.91 -0.89
N ASP A 13 -9.19 -3.34 -0.74
CA ASP A 13 -10.12 -3.55 -1.88
C ASP A 13 -10.47 -2.24 -2.61
N LEU A 14 -10.28 -1.08 -1.98
CA LEU A 14 -10.45 0.23 -2.62
C LEU A 14 -9.39 0.47 -3.71
N VAL A 15 -8.28 -0.29 -3.67
CA VAL A 15 -7.15 -0.18 -4.59
C VAL A 15 -7.25 -1.25 -5.68
N HIS A 16 -7.20 -0.83 -6.95
CA HIS A 16 -7.17 -1.77 -8.06
C HIS A 16 -5.75 -2.27 -8.30
N TRP A 17 -5.48 -3.53 -7.96
CA TRP A 17 -4.16 -4.14 -8.11
C TRP A 17 -3.64 -4.11 -9.55
N GLN A 18 -4.52 -4.23 -10.54
CA GLN A 18 -4.17 -4.10 -11.96
C GLN A 18 -3.59 -2.71 -12.30
N THR A 19 -4.12 -1.65 -11.68
CA THR A 19 -3.58 -0.30 -11.84
C THR A 19 -2.16 -0.23 -11.28
N LEU A 20 -1.93 -0.77 -10.08
CA LEU A 20 -0.60 -0.81 -9.48
C LEU A 20 0.38 -1.62 -10.34
N SER A 21 -0.03 -2.79 -10.86
CA SER A 21 0.80 -3.59 -11.77
C SER A 21 1.16 -2.83 -13.06
N ARG A 22 0.23 -2.07 -13.63
CA ARG A 22 0.48 -1.24 -14.81
C ARG A 22 1.44 -0.08 -14.52
N LEU A 23 1.30 0.56 -13.35
CA LEU A 23 2.22 1.62 -12.92
C LEU A 23 3.62 1.07 -12.68
N ALA A 24 3.73 -0.07 -11.98
CA ALA A 24 4.99 -0.77 -11.80
C ALA A 24 5.66 -1.10 -13.14
N ALA A 25 4.92 -1.65 -14.11
CA ALA A 25 5.46 -1.95 -15.43
C ALA A 25 5.87 -0.70 -16.23
N LYS A 26 5.24 0.46 -15.97
CA LYS A 26 5.57 1.74 -16.62
C LYS A 26 6.91 2.30 -16.14
N TYR A 27 7.15 2.27 -14.83
CA TYR A 27 8.32 2.91 -14.21
C TYR A 27 9.49 1.95 -14.01
N GLU A 28 9.21 0.66 -13.77
CA GLU A 28 10.21 -0.39 -13.55
C GLU A 28 9.86 -1.68 -14.33
N PRO A 29 9.94 -1.66 -15.67
CA PRO A 29 9.57 -2.81 -16.51
C PRO A 29 10.45 -4.05 -16.28
N ASP A 30 11.73 -3.86 -15.90
CA ASP A 30 12.70 -4.94 -15.68
C ASP A 30 12.78 -5.42 -14.22
N SER A 31 11.88 -4.92 -13.37
CA SER A 31 11.81 -5.30 -11.97
C SER A 31 11.49 -6.80 -11.81
N LYS A 32 12.43 -7.55 -11.23
CA LYS A 32 12.26 -8.96 -10.86
C LYS A 32 12.16 -9.12 -9.35
N HIS A 33 11.04 -8.69 -8.79
CA HIS A 33 10.76 -8.92 -7.37
C HIS A 33 10.20 -10.33 -7.16
N ARG A 34 10.98 -11.23 -6.53
CA ARG A 34 10.55 -12.63 -6.28
C ARG A 34 9.58 -12.78 -5.12
N HIS A 35 9.93 -12.25 -3.94
CA HIS A 35 9.19 -12.51 -2.70
C HIS A 35 8.50 -11.27 -2.12
N PHE A 36 9.00 -10.08 -2.48
CA PHE A 36 8.49 -8.80 -2.00
C PHE A 36 8.33 -7.81 -3.16
N GLY A 37 7.14 -7.74 -3.74
CA GLY A 37 6.80 -6.86 -4.86
C GLY A 37 6.18 -5.53 -4.42
N PHE A 38 5.69 -4.74 -5.39
CA PHE A 38 5.01 -3.47 -5.13
C PHE A 38 3.75 -3.64 -4.28
N ARG A 39 3.01 -4.73 -4.49
CA ARG A 39 1.82 -5.04 -3.69
C ARG A 39 2.16 -5.19 -2.20
N GLN A 40 3.19 -5.98 -1.87
CA GLN A 40 3.60 -6.21 -0.48
C GLN A 40 4.08 -4.91 0.16
N GLN A 41 4.89 -4.12 -0.53
CA GLN A 41 5.32 -2.81 -0.03
C GLN A 41 4.15 -1.88 0.22
N PHE A 42 3.20 -1.78 -0.72
CA PHE A 42 2.02 -0.95 -0.55
C PHE A 42 1.22 -1.35 0.70
N ILE A 43 1.03 -2.66 0.91
CA ILE A 43 0.34 -3.19 2.10
C ILE A 43 1.09 -2.79 3.38
N CYS A 44 2.42 -2.92 3.40
CA CYS A 44 3.23 -2.49 4.55
C CYS A 44 3.07 -0.99 4.83
N MET A 45 3.11 -0.15 3.80
CA MET A 45 3.01 1.30 3.95
C MET A 45 1.61 1.72 4.40
N VAL A 46 0.55 1.14 3.84
CA VAL A 46 -0.84 1.39 4.30
C VAL A 46 -1.02 0.93 5.74
N PHE A 47 -0.52 -0.26 6.10
CA PHE A 47 -0.57 -0.75 7.47
C PHE A 47 0.14 0.20 8.43
N ALA A 48 1.33 0.67 8.07
CA ALA A 48 2.11 1.60 8.89
C ALA A 48 1.35 2.91 9.14
N GLN A 49 0.76 3.49 8.09
CA GLN A 49 -0.01 4.73 8.20
C GLN A 49 -1.28 4.56 9.05
N LEU A 50 -2.04 3.48 8.83
CA LEU A 50 -3.29 3.23 9.57
C LEU A 50 -3.07 2.88 11.05
N THR A 51 -1.88 2.39 11.40
CA THR A 51 -1.54 1.98 12.77
C THR A 51 -0.55 2.90 13.45
N SER A 52 -0.27 4.07 12.85
CA SER A 52 0.66 5.10 13.32
C SER A 52 2.03 4.54 13.69
N ARG A 53 2.63 3.77 12.77
CA ARG A 53 3.94 3.13 12.94
C ARG A 53 5.01 3.90 12.19
N ASP A 54 5.93 4.49 12.92
CA ASP A 54 6.97 5.34 12.33
C ASP A 54 8.28 4.59 12.03
N GLY A 55 8.49 3.42 12.65
CA GLY A 55 9.74 2.67 12.54
C GLY A 55 9.64 1.41 11.68
N LEU A 56 10.57 1.23 10.73
CA LEU A 56 10.64 0.00 9.90
C LEU A 56 10.73 -1.30 10.72
N ARG A 57 11.42 -1.24 11.87
CA ARG A 57 11.51 -2.39 12.80
C ARG A 57 10.16 -2.71 13.42
N ASP A 58 9.42 -1.69 13.84
CA ASP A 58 8.10 -1.86 14.47
C ASP A 58 7.07 -2.37 13.44
N ILE A 59 7.11 -1.82 12.22
CA ILE A 59 6.29 -2.30 11.10
C ILE A 59 6.55 -3.80 10.85
N ALA A 60 7.82 -4.20 10.71
CA ALA A 60 8.18 -5.60 10.48
C ALA A 60 7.76 -6.51 11.64
N ALA A 61 7.98 -6.09 12.89
CA ALA A 61 7.57 -6.85 14.07
C ALA A 61 6.05 -7.05 14.12
N CYS A 62 5.28 -5.98 13.93
CA CYS A 62 3.81 -6.02 13.97
C CYS A 62 3.21 -6.88 12.85
N ILE A 63 3.74 -6.77 11.64
CA ILE A 63 3.31 -7.57 10.49
C ILE A 63 3.62 -9.06 10.70
N ASN A 64 4.82 -9.37 11.20
CA ASN A 64 5.25 -10.75 11.43
C ASN A 64 4.60 -11.40 12.66
N ALA A 65 4.06 -10.62 13.60
CA ALA A 65 3.39 -11.13 14.80
C ALA A 65 2.12 -11.95 14.49
N ARG A 66 1.59 -11.85 13.26
CA ARG A 66 0.39 -12.58 12.82
C ARG A 66 0.64 -13.33 11.51
N PRO A 67 1.43 -14.43 11.53
CA PRO A 67 1.85 -15.14 10.32
C PRO A 67 0.67 -15.69 9.50
N GLU A 68 -0.40 -16.16 10.15
CA GLU A 68 -1.65 -16.59 9.51
C GLU A 68 -2.21 -15.52 8.54
N THR A 69 -2.07 -14.24 8.90
CA THR A 69 -2.59 -13.13 8.10
C THR A 69 -1.71 -12.77 6.92
N LEU A 70 -0.41 -13.09 6.98
CA LEU A 70 0.54 -12.76 5.93
C LEU A 70 0.20 -13.44 4.62
N TYR A 71 -0.17 -14.72 4.70
CA TYR A 71 -0.59 -15.48 3.52
C TYR A 71 -1.82 -14.86 2.85
N HIS A 72 -2.83 -14.47 3.63
CA HIS A 72 -4.03 -13.81 3.11
C HIS A 72 -3.76 -12.42 2.53
N LEU A 73 -2.69 -11.75 2.96
CA LEU A 73 -2.24 -10.48 2.40
C LEU A 73 -1.33 -10.66 1.16
N GLY A 74 -0.99 -11.90 0.80
CA GLY A 74 -0.19 -12.22 -0.38
C GLY A 74 1.32 -12.21 -0.12
N PHE A 75 1.76 -12.35 1.13
CA PHE A 75 3.16 -12.56 1.48
C PHE A 75 3.48 -14.05 1.41
N THR A 76 4.60 -14.40 0.76
CA THR A 76 5.11 -15.78 0.73
C THR A 76 6.09 -16.07 1.86
N GLU A 77 6.67 -15.03 2.45
CA GLU A 77 7.70 -15.10 3.48
C GLU A 77 7.49 -13.98 4.53
N PRO A 78 8.01 -14.14 5.76
CA PRO A 78 8.03 -13.07 6.75
C PRO A 78 8.73 -11.81 6.24
N LEU A 79 8.25 -10.65 6.66
CA LEU A 79 8.80 -9.37 6.28
C LEU A 79 10.13 -9.11 7.02
N ALA A 80 11.24 -9.05 6.28
CA ALA A 80 12.50 -8.57 6.84
C ALA A 80 12.56 -7.02 6.80
N ARG A 81 13.12 -6.43 7.86
CA ARG A 81 13.32 -4.97 7.96
C ARG A 81 14.17 -4.43 6.79
N SER A 82 15.25 -5.12 6.44
CA SER A 82 16.13 -4.75 5.33
C SER A 82 15.37 -4.76 4.01
N THR A 83 14.58 -5.79 3.74
CA THR A 83 13.78 -5.88 2.52
C THR A 83 12.81 -4.70 2.36
N LEU A 84 12.14 -4.28 3.44
CA LEU A 84 11.29 -3.08 3.39
C LEU A 84 12.11 -1.79 3.19
N ALA A 85 13.28 -1.69 3.84
CA ALA A 85 14.18 -0.55 3.68
C ALA A 85 14.68 -0.42 2.24
N ASP A 86 15.23 -1.50 1.68
CA ASP A 86 15.76 -1.57 0.33
C ASP A 86 14.68 -1.23 -0.70
N ALA A 87 13.45 -1.73 -0.51
CA ALA A 87 12.34 -1.42 -1.39
C ALA A 87 11.87 0.05 -1.28
N ASN A 88 11.94 0.66 -0.09
CA ASN A 88 11.62 2.07 0.09
C ASN A 88 12.67 2.99 -0.52
N GLU A 89 13.93 2.57 -0.57
CA GLU A 89 15.03 3.34 -1.13
C GLU A 89 15.15 3.20 -2.66
N SER A 90 14.98 1.99 -3.17
CA SER A 90 15.29 1.68 -4.58
C SER A 90 14.16 1.90 -5.57
N ARG A 91 12.90 1.88 -5.13
CA ARG A 91 11.75 1.92 -6.04
C ARG A 91 11.37 3.33 -6.44
N ASP A 92 10.99 3.52 -7.71
CA ASP A 92 10.58 4.83 -8.23
C ASP A 92 9.33 5.31 -7.50
N TRP A 93 9.49 6.40 -6.75
CA TRP A 93 8.44 7.02 -5.95
C TRP A 93 7.24 7.48 -6.79
N ARG A 94 7.41 7.73 -8.10
CA ARG A 94 6.35 8.15 -9.02
C ARG A 94 5.25 7.10 -9.17
N ILE A 95 5.55 5.83 -8.89
CA ILE A 95 4.54 4.76 -8.85
C ILE A 95 3.48 5.09 -7.79
N TRP A 96 3.92 5.52 -6.60
CA TRP A 96 3.03 5.87 -5.49
C TRP A 96 2.30 7.18 -5.73
N GLU A 97 2.97 8.16 -6.33
CA GLU A 97 2.36 9.43 -6.73
C GLU A 97 1.20 9.21 -7.73
N ASP A 98 1.43 8.44 -8.79
CA ASP A 98 0.39 8.15 -9.79
C ASP A 98 -0.75 7.30 -9.19
N LEU A 99 -0.43 6.37 -8.29
CA LEU A 99 -1.44 5.61 -7.56
C LEU A 99 -2.31 6.53 -6.70
N ALA A 100 -1.70 7.46 -5.97
CA ALA A 100 -2.40 8.45 -5.17
C ALA A 100 -3.31 9.32 -6.04
N LYS A 101 -2.80 9.86 -7.17
CA LYS A 101 -3.60 10.63 -8.14
C LYS A 101 -4.80 9.82 -8.67
N CYS A 102 -4.62 8.52 -8.92
CA CYS A 102 -5.72 7.63 -9.31
C CYS A 102 -6.79 7.49 -8.21
N LEU A 103 -6.39 7.34 -6.95
CA LEU A 103 -7.31 7.23 -5.81
C LEU A 103 -8.01 8.56 -5.53
N MET A 104 -7.29 9.68 -5.58
CA MET A 104 -7.85 11.03 -5.42
C MET A 104 -8.93 11.32 -6.46
N ARG A 105 -8.72 10.92 -7.72
CA ARG A 105 -9.75 11.08 -8.78
C ARG A 105 -11.06 10.34 -8.46
N LYS A 106 -10.98 9.22 -7.75
CA LYS A 106 -12.16 8.47 -7.30
C LYS A 106 -12.80 9.08 -6.07
N ALA A 107 -11.98 9.57 -5.14
CA ALA A 107 -12.46 10.18 -3.90
C ALA A 107 -13.14 11.53 -4.15
N ARG A 108 -12.57 12.40 -4.98
CA ARG A 108 -13.08 13.75 -5.27
C ARG A 108 -14.60 13.82 -5.51
N PRO A 109 -15.21 13.04 -6.43
CA PRO A 109 -16.66 13.11 -6.65
C PRO A 109 -17.48 12.59 -5.45
N LEU A 110 -16.94 11.67 -4.65
CA LEU A 110 -17.63 11.15 -3.45
C LEU A 110 -17.73 12.20 -2.35
N TYR A 111 -16.75 13.11 -2.28
CA TYR A 111 -16.65 14.17 -1.27
C TYR A 111 -16.98 15.56 -1.82
N ALA A 112 -17.57 15.66 -3.01
CA ALA A 112 -17.79 16.95 -3.68
C ALA A 112 -18.72 17.91 -2.91
N GLY A 113 -19.56 17.39 -2.03
CA GLY A 113 -20.46 18.18 -1.17
C GLY A 113 -20.01 18.31 0.28
N GLU A 114 -18.84 17.77 0.65
CA GLU A 114 -18.32 17.81 2.01
C GLU A 114 -17.21 18.86 2.11
N ASP A 115 -17.29 19.72 3.14
CA ASP A 115 -16.18 20.59 3.50
C ASP A 115 -15.08 19.74 4.13
N LEU A 116 -14.05 19.44 3.35
CA LEU A 116 -12.91 18.64 3.79
C LEU A 116 -11.93 19.44 4.67
N GLY A 117 -12.17 20.74 4.92
CA GLY A 117 -11.25 21.60 5.68
C GLY A 117 -9.89 21.76 5.02
N LEU A 118 -9.82 21.50 3.70
CA LEU A 118 -8.62 21.57 2.89
C LEU A 118 -8.90 22.53 1.72
N ASP A 119 -8.16 23.64 1.63
CA ASP A 119 -8.12 24.50 0.44
C ASP A 119 -7.40 23.74 -0.69
N LEU A 120 -8.11 22.79 -1.30
CA LEU A 120 -7.63 22.08 -2.48
C LEU A 120 -8.10 22.84 -3.72
N ASP A 121 -7.25 23.76 -4.20
CA ASP A 121 -7.44 24.37 -5.51
C ASP A 121 -7.67 23.29 -6.56
N ASN A 122 -8.79 23.39 -7.27
CA ASN A 122 -9.23 22.43 -8.28
C ASN A 122 -8.35 22.51 -9.55
N THR A 123 -7.13 21.98 -9.50
CA THR A 123 -6.27 21.77 -10.68
C THR A 123 -6.15 20.29 -11.01
#